data_AF-A0A932IMG9-F1
#
_entry.id   AF-A0A932IMG9-F1
#
_cell.length_a   1.000
_cell.length_b   1.000
_cell.length_c   1.000
_cell.angle_alpha   90.00
_cell.angle_beta   90.00
_cell.angle_gamma   90.00
#
_symmetry.space_group_name_H-M   'P 1'
#
loop_
_entity.id
_entity.type
_entity.pdbx_description
1 polymer ?
#
loop_
_entity_poly.entity_id
_entity_poly.type
_entity_poly.pdbx_seq_one_letter_code
_entity_poly.pdbx_strand_id
1 'polypeptide(L)'
;MTMQVHLLVPGAMYLDGGSPASRALVGIPPCVKQFLRQGMTPPTTFVLPDTFVRRGIPQVALEFFFYHFLFVQGKAFGKLAADARLVVVGTSAQLARARTLLTHALAGPSIEEMAAWTDASGRPAMTPGAIAMLRSYRAWFAPKRAMVHGDGDAMHRCACNESAMYALDDVVEWRTYDAEQRALLAEGVMITRHGDDQFTVCQDDALWPIDLRDATDQLAALIALPPQAEPRTAEMFGVHCLGADAGFEPEHPTTGFAIALHGAWALVDTPIGAPELLARHGMDPAEVHVIMETHGHEDHMGSALAFLLEGWTAKTAIAYVASEPVYRVCVARLAALLDLTEAAAADLLAREFRGGVHRVRPGVTYEFCGARWQFAWTVHPVPTLGFRVTLLHRGRTYALAYSSDTAGRHGPLGTDAMAAAGFFDPRDDPFPSLVRGDEALVLWEAGGTHGDPIHVDVREWELLCTAHGIDAPVAFMHTRSLPPEYHAYVLARPGWHVTLIPRPPRAPVHRLAA
;
A
#
# COMPACT_ATOMS: atom_id res chain seq x y z
N MET A 1 -8.71 -24.39 28.26
CA MET A 1 -8.30 -23.04 28.70
C MET A 1 -9.49 -22.13 28.46
N THR A 2 -9.76 -21.18 29.35
CA THR A 2 -10.86 -20.22 29.18
C THR A 2 -10.45 -19.12 28.21
N MET A 3 -11.34 -18.76 27.27
CA MET A 3 -11.10 -17.66 26.33
C MET A 3 -10.78 -16.35 27.06
N GLN A 4 -9.76 -15.68 26.54
CA GLN A 4 -9.41 -14.32 26.94
C GLN A 4 -9.82 -13.34 25.84
N VAL A 5 -10.35 -12.20 26.25
CA VAL A 5 -10.73 -11.10 25.35
C VAL A 5 -9.88 -9.89 25.69
N HIS A 6 -9.10 -9.43 24.72
CA HIS A 6 -8.15 -8.34 24.88
C HIS A 6 -8.49 -7.21 23.92
N LEU A 7 -8.53 -5.98 24.41
CA LEU A 7 -8.46 -4.81 23.54
C LEU A 7 -7.06 -4.76 22.92
N LEU A 8 -6.96 -4.98 21.61
CA LEU A 8 -5.69 -4.90 20.89
C LEU A 8 -5.35 -3.45 20.59
N VAL A 9 -6.29 -2.77 19.94
CA VAL A 9 -6.29 -1.33 19.63
C VAL A 9 -7.75 -0.87 19.66
N PRO A 10 -8.02 0.44 19.81
CA PRO A 10 -9.38 0.95 19.58
C PRO A 10 -9.98 0.43 18.26
N GLY A 11 -11.18 -0.14 18.33
CA GLY A 11 -11.85 -0.77 17.19
C GLY A 11 -11.48 -2.23 16.90
N ALA A 12 -10.61 -2.85 17.71
CA ALA A 12 -10.20 -4.24 17.50
C ALA A 12 -10.11 -5.01 18.83
N MET A 13 -10.91 -6.07 18.97
CA MET A 13 -10.84 -7.01 20.08
C MET A 13 -10.22 -8.33 19.64
N TYR A 14 -9.14 -8.72 20.29
CA TYR A 14 -8.47 -10.00 20.07
C TYR A 14 -9.01 -11.06 21.03
N LEU A 15 -9.40 -12.21 20.47
CA LEU A 15 -9.88 -13.37 21.21
C LEU A 15 -8.77 -14.42 21.23
N ASP A 16 -8.40 -14.92 22.40
CA ASP A 16 -7.47 -16.03 22.57
C ASP A 16 -8.11 -17.18 23.34
N GLY A 17 -8.53 -18.23 22.64
CA GLY A 17 -9.04 -19.47 23.24
C GLY A 17 -7.94 -20.42 23.74
N GLY A 18 -6.66 -20.03 23.68
CA GLY A 18 -5.53 -20.82 24.15
C GLY A 18 -4.94 -21.78 23.10
N SER A 19 -5.47 -21.79 21.87
CA SER A 19 -4.90 -22.50 20.73
C SER A 19 -4.90 -21.62 19.47
N PRO A 20 -3.97 -21.81 18.51
CA PRO A 20 -3.97 -21.05 17.26
C PRO A 20 -5.32 -21.06 16.52
N ALA A 21 -6.02 -22.20 16.53
CA ALA A 21 -7.30 -22.38 15.86
C ALA A 21 -8.49 -21.69 16.56
N SER A 22 -8.32 -21.28 17.83
CA SER A 22 -9.35 -20.61 18.63
C SER A 22 -9.10 -19.11 18.79
N ARG A 23 -8.21 -18.54 17.96
CA ARG A 23 -7.90 -17.12 17.94
C ARG A 23 -8.70 -16.40 16.86
N ALA A 24 -9.24 -15.25 17.20
CA ALA A 24 -9.95 -14.41 16.26
C ALA A 24 -9.75 -12.93 16.55
N LEU A 25 -10.02 -12.09 15.55
CA LEU A 25 -10.03 -10.64 15.68
C LEU A 25 -11.42 -10.10 15.31
N VAL A 26 -12.04 -9.34 16.21
CA VAL A 26 -13.33 -8.67 16.00
C VAL A 26 -13.09 -7.19 15.78
N GLY A 27 -13.40 -6.70 14.56
CA GLY A 27 -12.97 -5.38 14.10
C GLY A 27 -11.53 -5.37 13.58
N ILE A 28 -11.30 -4.75 12.43
CA ILE A 28 -10.03 -4.93 11.68
C ILE A 28 -9.50 -3.57 11.18
N PRO A 29 -9.20 -2.62 12.07
CA PRO A 29 -8.39 -1.45 11.67
C PRO A 29 -6.98 -1.90 11.23
N PRO A 30 -6.17 -1.03 10.61
CA PRO A 30 -4.82 -1.39 10.20
C PRO A 30 -3.92 -1.62 11.42
N CYS A 31 -3.94 -2.85 11.93
CA CYS A 31 -3.35 -3.22 13.21
C CYS A 31 -2.43 -4.45 13.13
N VAL A 32 -2.12 -4.95 11.92
CA VAL A 32 -1.17 -6.06 11.72
C VAL A 32 0.17 -5.78 12.41
N LYS A 33 0.69 -4.54 12.32
CA LYS A 33 1.94 -4.14 12.95
C LYS A 33 1.88 -4.24 14.47
N GLN A 34 0.70 -4.04 15.09
CA GLN A 34 0.54 -4.18 16.54
C GLN A 34 0.78 -5.62 17.00
N PHE A 35 0.30 -6.62 16.24
CA PHE A 35 0.60 -8.03 16.51
C PHE A 35 2.11 -8.28 16.45
N LEU A 36 2.76 -7.80 15.38
CA LEU A 36 4.19 -8.00 15.16
C LEU A 36 5.04 -7.33 16.26
N ARG A 37 4.69 -6.11 16.69
CA ARG A 37 5.33 -5.42 17.83
C ARG A 37 5.23 -6.21 19.14
N GLN A 38 4.10 -6.88 19.36
CA GLN A 38 3.85 -7.68 20.56
C GLN A 38 4.43 -9.09 20.46
N GLY A 39 5.11 -9.44 19.36
CA GLY A 39 5.62 -10.80 19.11
C GLY A 39 4.50 -11.83 18.94
N MET A 40 3.29 -11.38 18.62
CA MET A 40 2.12 -12.22 18.45
C MET A 40 1.96 -12.62 16.99
N THR A 41 1.57 -13.87 16.75
CA THR A 41 1.14 -14.30 15.41
C THR A 41 -0.30 -13.81 15.18
N PRO A 42 -0.56 -13.08 14.08
CA PRO A 42 -1.91 -12.70 13.70
C PRO A 42 -2.87 -13.90 13.62
N PRO A 43 -4.14 -13.75 14.03
CA PRO A 43 -5.13 -14.81 13.94
C PRO A 43 -5.48 -15.11 12.47
N THR A 44 -6.13 -16.26 12.25
CA THR A 44 -6.64 -16.64 10.93
C THR A 44 -8.15 -16.46 10.81
N THR A 45 -8.84 -16.02 11.87
CA THR A 45 -10.28 -15.78 11.87
C THR A 45 -10.57 -14.31 12.16
N PHE A 46 -11.40 -13.70 11.32
CA PHE A 46 -11.71 -12.28 11.34
C PHE A 46 -13.22 -12.05 11.33
N VAL A 47 -13.72 -11.16 12.18
CA VAL A 47 -15.12 -10.75 12.20
C VAL A 47 -15.20 -9.30 11.73
N LEU A 48 -15.94 -9.09 10.64
CA LEU A 48 -16.14 -7.78 10.04
C LEU A 48 -17.03 -6.91 10.96
N PRO A 49 -16.65 -5.64 11.20
CA PRO A 49 -17.51 -4.66 11.85
C PRO A 49 -18.62 -4.20 10.91
N ASP A 50 -19.68 -3.62 11.47
CA ASP A 50 -20.76 -2.97 10.72
C ASP A 50 -20.29 -1.67 10.07
N THR A 51 -19.39 -0.95 10.75
CA THR A 51 -18.78 0.26 10.26
C THR A 51 -17.46 -0.06 9.55
N PHE A 52 -17.38 0.13 8.23
CA PHE A 52 -16.15 -0.12 7.45
C PHE A 52 -15.15 1.05 7.46
N VAL A 53 -15.57 2.24 7.87
CA VAL A 53 -14.72 3.43 7.96
C VAL A 53 -15.08 4.23 9.20
N ARG A 54 -14.10 4.59 10.01
CA ARG A 54 -14.27 5.44 11.18
C ARG A 54 -13.20 6.51 11.20
N ARG A 55 -13.61 7.79 11.17
CA ARG A 55 -12.70 8.95 11.13
C ARG A 55 -11.62 8.85 10.06
N GLY A 56 -11.99 8.46 8.84
CA GLY A 56 -11.04 8.29 7.74
C GLY A 56 -10.17 7.03 7.78
N ILE A 57 -10.30 6.20 8.83
CA ILE A 57 -9.56 4.95 8.98
C ILE A 57 -10.43 3.76 8.57
N PRO A 58 -10.00 2.95 7.59
CA PRO A 58 -10.65 1.68 7.27
C PRO A 58 -10.71 0.75 8.49
N GLN A 59 -11.83 0.06 8.67
CA GLN A 59 -12.04 -0.92 9.75
C GLN A 59 -12.06 -2.36 9.23
N VAL A 60 -11.64 -2.54 7.97
CA VAL A 60 -11.58 -3.79 7.23
C VAL A 60 -10.24 -3.93 6.48
N ALA A 61 -9.15 -3.59 7.18
CA ALA A 61 -7.77 -3.68 6.73
C ALA A 61 -7.26 -5.13 6.68
N LEU A 62 -7.85 -5.94 5.80
CA LEU A 62 -7.58 -7.38 5.70
C LEU A 62 -6.30 -7.72 4.93
N GLU A 63 -5.78 -6.81 4.11
CA GLU A 63 -4.73 -7.09 3.12
C GLU A 63 -3.47 -7.65 3.76
N PHE A 64 -2.92 -6.98 4.78
CA PHE A 64 -1.69 -7.45 5.41
C PHE A 64 -1.87 -8.68 6.28
N PHE A 65 -3.06 -8.91 6.84
CA PHE A 65 -3.38 -10.18 7.48
C PHE A 65 -3.40 -11.32 6.45
N PHE A 66 -3.95 -11.05 5.28
CA PHE A 66 -4.01 -11.97 4.16
C PHE A 66 -2.61 -12.30 3.63
N TYR A 67 -1.76 -11.30 3.39
CA TYR A 67 -0.37 -11.52 2.99
C TYR A 67 0.46 -12.21 4.09
N HIS A 68 0.25 -11.88 5.37
CA HIS A 68 0.91 -12.59 6.47
C HIS A 68 0.55 -14.08 6.45
N PHE A 69 -0.71 -14.44 6.24
CA PHE A 69 -1.13 -15.83 6.11
C PHE A 69 -0.51 -16.52 4.88
N LEU A 70 -0.53 -15.86 3.72
CA LEU A 70 0.01 -16.42 2.48
C LEU A 70 1.52 -16.66 2.54
N PHE A 71 2.28 -15.63 2.91
CA PHE A 71 3.73 -15.62 2.71
C PHE A 71 4.50 -15.84 4.01
N VAL A 72 4.07 -15.27 5.13
CA VAL A 72 4.80 -15.39 6.41
C VAL A 72 4.49 -16.71 7.11
N GLN A 73 3.20 -17.04 7.29
CA GLN A 73 2.78 -18.36 7.79
C GLN A 73 2.99 -19.46 6.72
N GLY A 74 3.07 -19.06 5.45
CA GLY A 74 3.56 -19.89 4.37
C GLY A 74 2.51 -20.79 3.71
N LYS A 75 1.24 -20.37 3.65
CA LYS A 75 0.23 -21.06 2.81
C LYS A 75 0.67 -21.18 1.37
N ALA A 76 1.21 -20.09 0.80
CA ALA A 76 1.70 -20.07 -0.57
C ALA A 76 2.88 -21.05 -0.76
N PHE A 77 3.69 -21.26 0.27
CA PHE A 77 4.87 -22.14 0.24
C PHE A 77 4.61 -23.57 0.73
N GLY A 78 3.34 -23.97 0.88
CA GLY A 78 2.99 -25.32 1.34
C GLY A 78 3.37 -25.64 2.79
N LYS A 79 3.69 -24.63 3.62
CA LYS A 79 4.01 -24.81 5.06
C LYS A 79 2.77 -25.03 5.92
N LEU A 80 1.60 -24.63 5.42
CA LEU A 80 0.30 -24.88 6.05
C LEU A 80 -0.42 -26.03 5.35
N ALA A 81 -1.38 -26.62 6.06
CA ALA A 81 -2.23 -27.68 5.50
C ALA A 81 -2.93 -27.22 4.20
N ALA A 82 -3.16 -28.16 3.29
CA ALA A 82 -3.75 -27.87 1.98
C ALA A 82 -5.15 -27.23 2.08
N ASP A 83 -5.90 -27.54 3.13
CA ASP A 83 -7.22 -27.01 3.45
C ASP A 83 -7.21 -25.79 4.39
N ALA A 84 -6.04 -25.38 4.91
CA ALA A 84 -5.92 -24.20 5.76
C ALA A 84 -6.41 -22.95 5.02
N ARG A 85 -7.29 -22.17 5.66
CA ARG A 85 -7.91 -20.96 5.11
C ARG A 85 -7.93 -19.86 6.16
N LEU A 86 -7.94 -18.61 5.69
CA LEU A 86 -8.40 -17.49 6.47
C LEU A 86 -9.92 -17.49 6.53
N VAL A 87 -10.49 -17.31 7.71
CA VAL A 87 -11.93 -17.24 7.90
C VAL A 87 -12.34 -15.79 8.05
N VAL A 88 -13.28 -15.33 7.22
CA VAL A 88 -13.88 -13.99 7.33
C VAL A 88 -15.37 -14.15 7.60
N VAL A 89 -15.82 -13.59 8.70
CA VAL A 89 -17.19 -13.68 9.21
C VAL A 89 -17.90 -12.34 9.06
N GLY A 90 -19.11 -12.35 8.49
CA GLY A 90 -19.88 -11.14 8.24
C GLY A 90 -21.24 -11.43 7.61
N THR A 91 -22.05 -10.39 7.40
CA THR A 91 -23.25 -10.47 6.56
C THR A 91 -22.86 -10.67 5.09
N SER A 92 -23.77 -11.19 4.27
CA SER A 92 -23.50 -11.40 2.83
C SER A 92 -23.04 -10.11 2.12
N ALA A 93 -23.59 -8.96 2.49
CA ALA A 93 -23.19 -7.66 1.96
C ALA A 93 -21.76 -7.27 2.40
N GLN A 94 -21.42 -7.43 3.68
CA GLN A 94 -20.07 -7.16 4.19
C GLN A 94 -19.04 -8.07 3.51
N LEU A 95 -19.34 -9.37 3.35
CA LEU A 95 -18.43 -10.33 2.73
C LEU A 95 -18.22 -10.05 1.24
N ALA A 96 -19.25 -9.63 0.51
CA ALA A 96 -19.12 -9.21 -0.88
C ALA A 96 -18.15 -8.02 -1.03
N ARG A 97 -18.28 -7.02 -0.15
CA ARG A 97 -17.40 -5.84 -0.14
C ARG A 97 -15.97 -6.19 0.28
N ALA A 98 -15.79 -7.03 1.30
CA ALA A 98 -14.48 -7.51 1.73
C ALA A 98 -13.78 -8.35 0.64
N ARG A 99 -14.53 -9.13 -0.15
CA ARG A 99 -14.02 -9.85 -1.31
C ARG A 99 -13.50 -8.92 -2.39
N THR A 100 -14.17 -7.80 -2.67
CA THR A 100 -13.67 -6.79 -3.60
C THR A 100 -12.32 -6.24 -3.13
N LEU A 101 -12.21 -5.87 -1.84
CA LEU A 101 -10.97 -5.35 -1.27
C LEU A 101 -9.79 -6.34 -1.42
N LEU A 102 -10.01 -7.61 -1.04
CA LEU A 102 -8.97 -8.65 -1.14
C LEU A 102 -8.63 -9.05 -2.57
N THR A 103 -9.57 -8.96 -3.52
CA THR A 103 -9.31 -9.28 -4.93
C THR A 103 -8.26 -8.34 -5.50
N HIS A 104 -8.43 -7.03 -5.27
CA HIS A 104 -7.50 -6.03 -5.77
C HIS A 104 -6.15 -6.07 -5.07
N ALA A 105 -6.10 -6.45 -3.80
CA ALA A 105 -4.83 -6.73 -3.12
C ALA A 105 -4.11 -7.91 -3.80
N LEU A 106 -4.71 -9.10 -3.80
CA LEU A 106 -4.02 -10.32 -4.26
C LEU A 106 -3.55 -10.27 -5.72
N ALA A 107 -4.40 -9.76 -6.61
CA ALA A 107 -4.23 -9.99 -8.05
C ALA A 107 -4.29 -8.72 -8.89
N GLY A 108 -4.55 -7.55 -8.28
CA GLY A 108 -4.86 -6.33 -9.02
C GLY A 108 -6.09 -6.49 -9.94
N PRO A 109 -6.27 -5.59 -10.91
CA PRO A 109 -7.34 -5.69 -11.90
C PRO A 109 -7.11 -6.86 -12.88
N SER A 110 -8.21 -7.44 -13.36
CA SER A 110 -8.21 -8.48 -14.38
C SER A 110 -7.83 -7.95 -15.77
N ILE A 111 -7.46 -8.85 -16.67
CA ILE A 111 -7.12 -8.49 -18.05
C ILE A 111 -8.35 -7.99 -18.81
N GLU A 112 -9.49 -8.63 -18.58
CA GLU A 112 -10.78 -8.25 -19.13
C GLU A 112 -11.17 -6.85 -18.65
N GLU A 113 -10.98 -6.55 -17.36
CA GLU A 113 -11.22 -5.21 -16.80
C GLU A 113 -10.34 -4.18 -17.50
N MET A 114 -9.01 -4.40 -17.53
CA MET A 114 -8.06 -3.48 -18.15
C MET A 114 -8.35 -3.24 -19.65
N ALA A 115 -8.78 -4.27 -20.37
CA ALA A 115 -9.12 -4.17 -21.79
C ALA A 115 -10.46 -3.46 -22.03
N ALA A 116 -11.40 -3.53 -21.09
CA ALA A 116 -12.72 -2.91 -21.21
C ALA A 116 -12.73 -1.42 -20.83
N TRP A 117 -11.73 -0.94 -20.09
CA TRP A 117 -11.71 0.44 -19.62
C TRP A 117 -11.52 1.45 -20.74
N THR A 118 -12.28 2.55 -20.62
CA THR A 118 -12.21 3.68 -21.55
C THR A 118 -11.90 4.98 -20.81
N ASP A 119 -11.24 5.90 -21.52
CA ASP A 119 -11.05 7.27 -21.07
C ASP A 119 -12.34 8.09 -21.23
N ALA A 120 -12.32 9.36 -20.80
CA ALA A 120 -13.49 10.22 -20.86
C ALA A 120 -13.99 10.50 -22.30
N SER A 121 -13.19 10.18 -23.32
CA SER A 121 -13.55 10.28 -24.74
C SER A 121 -14.02 8.97 -25.35
N GLY A 122 -14.16 7.91 -24.54
CA GLY A 122 -14.59 6.58 -25.00
C GLY A 122 -13.48 5.79 -25.70
N ARG A 123 -12.23 6.23 -25.68
CA ARG A 123 -11.09 5.49 -26.25
C ARG A 123 -10.51 4.53 -25.21
N PRO A 124 -9.87 3.42 -25.62
CA PRO A 124 -9.21 2.51 -24.68
C PRO A 124 -8.29 3.28 -23.71
N ALA A 125 -8.49 3.07 -22.42
CA ALA A 125 -7.73 3.79 -21.39
C ALA A 125 -6.26 3.35 -21.34
N MET A 126 -6.01 2.09 -21.73
CA MET A 126 -4.71 1.43 -21.73
C MET A 126 -4.36 0.91 -23.14
N THR A 127 -3.06 0.81 -23.43
CA THR A 127 -2.59 0.23 -24.69
C THR A 127 -2.54 -1.30 -24.59
N PRO A 128 -2.72 -2.04 -25.71
CA PRO A 128 -2.58 -3.49 -25.71
C PRO A 128 -1.21 -3.97 -25.19
N GLY A 129 -0.14 -3.22 -25.47
CA GLY A 129 1.21 -3.51 -24.98
C GLY A 129 1.32 -3.43 -23.46
N ALA A 130 0.78 -2.36 -22.85
CA ALA A 130 0.78 -2.21 -21.39
C ALA A 130 -0.05 -3.32 -20.71
N ILE A 131 -1.21 -3.67 -21.28
CA ILE A 131 -2.04 -4.77 -20.75
C ILE A 131 -1.29 -6.11 -20.83
N ALA A 132 -0.65 -6.40 -21.96
CA ALA A 132 0.10 -7.64 -22.14
C ALA A 132 1.29 -7.75 -21.16
N MET A 133 2.01 -6.66 -20.94
CA MET A 133 3.12 -6.58 -19.99
C MET A 133 2.64 -6.78 -18.55
N LEU A 134 1.63 -6.05 -18.10
CA LEU A 134 1.08 -6.18 -16.73
C LEU A 134 0.48 -7.56 -16.48
N ARG A 135 -0.13 -8.19 -17.51
CA ARG A 135 -0.57 -9.59 -17.45
C ARG A 135 0.58 -10.53 -17.14
N SER A 136 1.71 -10.35 -17.82
CA SER A 136 2.89 -11.20 -17.62
C SER A 136 3.43 -11.06 -16.19
N TYR A 137 3.48 -9.85 -15.64
CA TYR A 137 3.94 -9.63 -14.27
C TYR A 137 3.01 -10.30 -13.26
N ARG A 138 1.70 -10.08 -13.40
CA ARG A 138 0.68 -10.73 -12.56
C ARG A 138 0.80 -12.26 -12.61
N ALA A 139 0.91 -12.85 -13.80
CA ALA A 139 1.01 -14.30 -13.95
C ALA A 139 2.29 -14.89 -13.34
N TRP A 140 3.39 -14.13 -13.38
CA TRP A 140 4.66 -14.54 -12.80
C TRP A 140 4.60 -14.59 -11.27
N PHE A 141 4.10 -13.53 -10.64
CA PHE A 141 4.10 -13.37 -9.18
C PHE A 141 2.91 -14.02 -8.46
N ALA A 142 1.86 -14.40 -9.20
CA ALA A 142 0.67 -15.00 -8.61
C ALA A 142 0.99 -16.26 -7.77
N PRO A 143 0.46 -16.36 -6.54
CA PRO A 143 0.55 -17.59 -5.75
C PRO A 143 -0.13 -18.77 -6.47
N LYS A 144 0.57 -19.90 -6.62
CA LYS A 144 0.11 -21.08 -7.39
C LYS A 144 -0.31 -22.23 -6.48
N ARG A 145 -1.40 -22.94 -6.84
CA ARG A 145 -1.92 -24.14 -6.15
C ARG A 145 -0.90 -25.30 -6.11
N ALA A 146 -0.06 -25.43 -7.14
CA ALA A 146 0.93 -26.50 -7.26
C ALA A 146 2.16 -26.35 -6.34
N MET A 147 2.27 -25.27 -5.57
CA MET A 147 3.38 -25.04 -4.62
C MET A 147 3.35 -25.99 -3.39
N VAL A 148 2.34 -26.87 -3.29
CA VAL A 148 2.08 -27.77 -2.15
C VAL A 148 2.98 -29.03 -2.11
N HIS A 149 3.84 -29.27 -3.12
CA HIS A 149 4.60 -30.54 -3.22
C HIS A 149 6.13 -30.45 -3.09
N GLY A 150 6.69 -29.36 -2.52
CA GLY A 150 8.07 -29.37 -2.02
C GLY A 150 9.21 -29.40 -3.06
N ASP A 151 8.90 -29.38 -4.35
CA ASP A 151 9.90 -29.10 -5.38
C ASP A 151 10.09 -27.59 -5.48
N GLY A 152 11.23 -27.07 -5.01
CA GLY A 152 11.62 -25.66 -5.21
C GLY A 152 11.63 -25.21 -6.68
N ASP A 153 11.62 -26.18 -7.61
CA ASP A 153 11.50 -26.01 -9.06
C ASP A 153 10.05 -25.79 -9.57
N ALA A 154 9.04 -26.00 -8.73
CA ALA A 154 7.62 -25.94 -9.12
C ALA A 154 7.10 -24.51 -9.37
N MET A 155 7.83 -23.49 -8.88
CA MET A 155 7.53 -22.09 -9.15
C MET A 155 7.55 -21.78 -10.66
N HIS A 156 8.41 -22.49 -11.41
CA HIS A 156 8.76 -22.20 -12.80
C HIS A 156 7.97 -23.00 -13.84
N ARG A 157 7.47 -24.19 -13.51
CA ARG A 157 6.88 -25.12 -14.51
C ARG A 157 5.42 -24.82 -14.90
N CYS A 158 4.75 -23.92 -14.19
CA CYS A 158 3.34 -23.58 -14.42
C CYS A 158 3.14 -22.05 -14.59
N ALA A 159 4.00 -21.41 -15.39
CA ALA A 159 4.07 -19.95 -15.44
C ALA A 159 2.93 -19.29 -16.24
N CYS A 160 2.22 -20.00 -17.11
CA CYS A 160 1.27 -19.38 -18.04
C CYS A 160 -0.22 -19.74 -17.82
N ASN A 161 -0.57 -20.44 -16.74
CA ASN A 161 -1.93 -20.92 -16.53
C ASN A 161 -2.60 -20.23 -15.34
N GLU A 162 -3.49 -19.26 -15.62
CA GLU A 162 -4.30 -18.60 -14.58
C GLU A 162 -5.13 -19.60 -13.76
N SER A 163 -5.50 -20.76 -14.34
CA SER A 163 -6.23 -21.81 -13.61
C SER A 163 -5.39 -22.51 -12.54
N ALA A 164 -4.06 -22.26 -12.52
CA ALA A 164 -3.14 -22.76 -11.50
C ALA A 164 -2.95 -21.77 -10.35
N MET A 165 -3.44 -20.52 -10.47
CA MET A 165 -3.39 -19.51 -9.41
C MET A 165 -4.39 -19.85 -8.30
N TYR A 166 -4.08 -19.43 -7.07
CA TYR A 166 -5.07 -19.41 -6.01
C TYR A 166 -6.16 -18.40 -6.34
N ALA A 167 -7.41 -18.85 -6.41
CA ALA A 167 -8.56 -17.98 -6.26
C ALA A 167 -8.70 -17.60 -4.78
N LEU A 168 -9.36 -16.48 -4.48
CA LEU A 168 -9.65 -16.11 -3.08
C LEU A 168 -10.37 -17.24 -2.33
N ASP A 169 -11.30 -17.92 -2.98
CA ASP A 169 -12.05 -19.05 -2.39
C ASP A 169 -11.23 -20.32 -2.18
N ASP A 170 -9.96 -20.35 -2.57
CA ASP A 170 -9.06 -21.44 -2.21
C ASP A 170 -8.37 -21.20 -0.87
N VAL A 171 -8.21 -19.93 -0.49
CA VAL A 171 -7.40 -19.48 0.66
C VAL A 171 -8.19 -18.70 1.70
N VAL A 172 -9.42 -18.29 1.38
CA VAL A 172 -10.37 -17.63 2.26
C VAL A 172 -11.66 -18.46 2.35
N GLU A 173 -12.15 -18.65 3.55
CA GLU A 173 -13.48 -19.15 3.89
C GLU A 173 -14.37 -17.97 4.30
N TRP A 174 -15.51 -17.83 3.64
CA TRP A 174 -16.46 -16.76 3.88
C TRP A 174 -17.64 -17.32 4.68
N ARG A 175 -17.78 -16.93 5.94
CA ARG A 175 -18.83 -17.42 6.84
C ARG A 175 -19.89 -16.35 7.05
N THR A 176 -21.13 -16.68 6.73
CA THR A 176 -22.28 -15.83 7.02
C THR A 176 -22.86 -16.12 8.39
N TYR A 177 -23.54 -15.12 8.97
CA TYR A 177 -24.37 -15.34 10.15
C TYR A 177 -25.63 -16.16 9.79
N ASP A 178 -26.10 -16.97 10.73
CA ASP A 178 -27.37 -17.69 10.64
C ASP A 178 -28.58 -16.76 10.81
N ALA A 179 -29.79 -17.34 10.83
CA ALA A 179 -31.03 -16.60 11.01
C ALA A 179 -31.11 -15.85 12.35
N GLU A 180 -30.40 -16.33 13.38
CA GLU A 180 -30.29 -15.74 14.70
C GLU A 180 -29.05 -14.82 14.85
N GLN A 181 -28.41 -14.44 13.72
CA GLN A 181 -27.20 -13.61 13.69
C GLN A 181 -25.96 -14.24 14.35
N ARG A 182 -25.86 -15.57 14.34
CA ARG A 182 -24.75 -16.32 14.95
C ARG A 182 -23.80 -16.92 13.91
N ALA A 183 -22.52 -17.02 14.23
CA ALA A 183 -21.52 -17.67 13.40
C ALA A 183 -20.42 -18.36 14.22
N LEU A 184 -20.01 -19.55 13.78
CA LEU A 184 -18.92 -20.29 14.42
C LEU A 184 -17.57 -19.66 14.06
N LEU A 185 -16.81 -19.22 15.06
CA LEU A 185 -15.45 -18.73 14.88
C LEU A 185 -14.45 -19.88 14.84
N ALA A 186 -14.55 -20.75 15.85
CA ALA A 186 -13.70 -21.92 16.05
C ALA A 186 -14.49 -23.02 16.77
N GLU A 187 -13.91 -24.20 16.93
CA GLU A 187 -14.53 -25.29 17.70
C GLU A 187 -14.91 -24.79 19.11
N GLY A 188 -16.21 -24.85 19.42
CA GLY A 188 -16.76 -24.40 20.70
C GLY A 188 -16.86 -22.88 20.90
N VAL A 189 -16.47 -22.05 19.92
CA VAL A 189 -16.51 -20.58 20.02
C VAL A 189 -17.48 -20.00 19.00
N MET A 190 -18.57 -19.40 19.49
CA MET A 190 -19.64 -18.79 18.69
C MET A 190 -19.62 -17.27 18.88
N ILE A 191 -19.88 -16.52 17.81
CA ILE A 191 -20.18 -15.08 17.92
C ILE A 191 -21.63 -14.82 17.54
N THR A 192 -22.28 -13.90 18.25
CA THR A 192 -23.60 -13.35 17.92
C THR A 192 -23.44 -11.87 17.62
N ARG A 193 -23.98 -11.43 16.47
CA ARG A 193 -24.00 -10.02 16.07
C ARG A 193 -25.32 -9.39 16.52
N HIS A 194 -25.23 -8.26 17.21
CA HIS A 194 -26.40 -7.47 17.64
C HIS A 194 -26.66 -6.25 16.75
N GLY A 195 -25.71 -5.94 15.84
CA GLY A 195 -25.73 -4.76 15.00
C GLY A 195 -25.03 -3.56 15.64
N ASP A 196 -24.82 -2.50 14.86
CA ASP A 196 -24.16 -1.26 15.30
C ASP A 196 -22.80 -1.54 15.97
N ASP A 197 -21.97 -2.40 15.37
CA ASP A 197 -20.65 -2.76 15.89
C ASP A 197 -20.68 -3.44 17.29
N GLN A 198 -21.81 -4.03 17.68
CA GLN A 198 -21.98 -4.78 18.92
C GLN A 198 -22.07 -6.29 18.68
N PHE A 199 -21.36 -7.06 19.51
CA PHE A 199 -21.27 -8.51 19.42
C PHE A 199 -21.29 -9.16 20.80
N THR A 200 -21.52 -10.47 20.83
CA THR A 200 -21.28 -11.30 22.02
C THR A 200 -20.62 -12.59 21.59
N VAL A 201 -19.49 -12.92 22.21
CA VAL A 201 -18.82 -14.19 22.01
C VAL A 201 -19.25 -15.17 23.11
N CYS A 202 -19.47 -16.42 22.75
CA CYS A 202 -19.84 -17.50 23.65
C CYS A 202 -18.88 -18.68 23.52
N GLN A 203 -18.43 -19.22 24.65
CA GLN A 203 -17.66 -20.47 24.77
C GLN A 203 -18.02 -21.13 26.10
N ASP A 204 -18.43 -22.40 26.08
CA ASP A 204 -18.77 -23.19 27.29
C ASP A 204 -19.71 -22.44 28.27
N ASP A 205 -20.80 -21.87 27.74
CA ASP A 205 -21.80 -21.02 28.43
C ASP A 205 -21.31 -19.67 28.97
N ALA A 206 -20.01 -19.38 28.91
CA ALA A 206 -19.48 -18.06 29.24
C ALA A 206 -19.72 -17.08 28.09
N LEU A 207 -20.07 -15.83 28.44
CA LEU A 207 -20.41 -14.77 27.49
C LEU A 207 -19.49 -13.57 27.66
N TRP A 208 -18.97 -13.06 26.55
CA TRP A 208 -18.15 -11.86 26.49
C TRP A 208 -18.78 -10.84 25.54
N PRO A 209 -19.34 -9.72 26.05
CA PRO A 209 -19.82 -8.64 25.20
C PRO A 209 -18.62 -7.91 24.55
N ILE A 210 -18.78 -7.56 23.28
CA ILE A 210 -17.83 -6.75 22.52
C ILE A 210 -18.58 -5.54 21.96
N ASP A 211 -18.02 -4.36 22.17
CA ASP A 211 -18.54 -3.10 21.64
C ASP A 211 -17.38 -2.35 20.97
N LEU A 212 -17.45 -2.21 19.63
CA LEU A 212 -16.42 -1.50 18.87
C LEU A 212 -16.79 -0.04 18.58
N ARG A 213 -17.89 0.47 19.15
CA ARG A 213 -18.36 1.83 18.88
C ARG A 213 -17.51 2.92 19.52
N ASP A 214 -16.47 2.55 20.27
CA ASP A 214 -15.58 3.48 20.96
C ASP A 214 -15.14 4.62 20.03
N ALA A 215 -15.15 5.82 20.60
CA ALA A 215 -14.91 7.10 19.94
C ALA A 215 -13.45 7.56 20.05
N THR A 216 -12.54 6.72 20.57
CA THR A 216 -11.10 7.05 20.59
C THR A 216 -10.46 6.88 19.21
N ASP A 217 -9.42 7.67 18.92
CA ASP A 217 -8.71 7.59 17.65
C ASP A 217 -8.04 6.23 17.47
N GLN A 218 -8.36 5.56 16.36
CA GLN A 218 -7.92 4.19 16.06
C GLN A 218 -6.61 4.16 15.26
N LEU A 219 -5.98 5.33 15.10
CA LEU A 219 -4.74 5.49 14.33
C LEU A 219 -3.46 5.21 15.14
N ALA A 220 -3.58 5.13 16.48
CA ALA A 220 -2.46 5.26 17.41
C ALA A 220 -1.32 4.23 17.28
N ALA A 221 -1.56 3.05 16.68
CA ALA A 221 -0.53 2.01 16.57
C ALA A 221 0.41 2.18 15.35
N LEU A 222 -0.02 2.90 14.31
CA LEU A 222 0.74 3.05 13.06
C LEU A 222 1.79 4.17 13.11
N ILE A 223 1.62 5.12 14.03
CA ILE A 223 2.43 6.33 14.12
C ILE A 223 3.05 6.45 15.52
N ALA A 224 4.24 5.88 15.70
CA ALA A 224 5.00 5.96 16.95
C ALA A 224 5.90 7.21 17.06
N LEU A 225 5.79 8.15 16.11
CA LEU A 225 6.70 9.29 16.01
C LEU A 225 6.31 10.40 17.01
N PRO A 226 7.24 11.03 17.73
CA PRO A 226 6.93 12.20 18.54
C PRO A 226 6.51 13.36 17.62
N PRO A 227 5.53 14.19 18.01
CA PRO A 227 5.16 15.37 17.23
C PRO A 227 6.33 16.37 17.20
N GLN A 228 6.62 16.93 16.02
CA GLN A 228 7.54 18.06 15.89
C GLN A 228 6.81 19.37 16.24
N ALA A 229 7.42 20.16 17.13
CA ALA A 229 6.85 21.42 17.59
C ALA A 229 7.00 22.57 16.57
N GLU A 230 8.02 22.51 15.71
CA GLU A 230 8.31 23.57 14.75
C GLU A 230 7.56 23.32 13.43
N PRO A 231 6.75 24.29 12.96
CA PRO A 231 6.12 24.22 11.65
C PRO A 231 7.17 24.12 10.54
N ARG A 232 6.89 23.27 9.56
CA ARG A 232 7.75 23.01 8.41
C ARG A 232 7.06 23.50 7.15
N THR A 233 7.70 24.48 6.51
CA THR A 233 7.21 25.01 5.23
C THR A 233 7.84 24.27 4.06
N ALA A 234 7.08 24.05 2.99
CA ALA A 234 7.61 23.48 1.76
C ALA A 234 8.74 24.35 1.15
N GLU A 235 9.83 23.66 0.80
CA GLU A 235 10.98 24.19 0.07
C GLU A 235 10.68 24.41 -1.42
N MET A 236 11.66 24.94 -2.18
CA MET A 236 11.54 25.04 -3.64
C MET A 236 11.69 23.67 -4.31
N PHE A 237 12.62 22.85 -3.82
CA PHE A 237 12.72 21.44 -4.16
C PHE A 237 13.35 20.66 -3.00
N GLY A 238 12.63 19.69 -2.45
CA GLY A 238 13.14 18.84 -1.37
C GLY A 238 12.29 17.60 -1.17
N VAL A 239 12.79 16.68 -0.35
CA VAL A 239 12.14 15.42 -0.01
C VAL A 239 12.13 15.27 1.50
N HIS A 240 10.99 14.84 2.05
CA HIS A 240 10.84 14.46 3.44
C HIS A 240 10.27 13.05 3.53
N CYS A 241 10.93 12.18 4.28
CA CYS A 241 10.43 10.85 4.59
C CYS A 241 9.42 10.94 5.75
N LEU A 242 8.18 10.55 5.47
CA LEU A 242 7.11 10.38 6.45
C LEU A 242 7.11 8.93 6.98
N GLY A 243 7.46 7.99 6.13
CA GLY A 243 7.71 6.58 6.44
C GLY A 243 8.54 5.91 5.35
N ALA A 244 9.18 4.80 5.69
CA ALA A 244 10.10 4.07 4.81
C ALA A 244 10.21 2.59 5.17
N ASP A 245 9.30 2.08 6.00
CA ASP A 245 9.25 0.67 6.37
C ASP A 245 8.34 -0.10 5.39
N ALA A 246 8.53 -1.41 5.28
CA ALA A 246 7.58 -2.26 4.58
C ALA A 246 6.30 -2.48 5.43
N GLY A 247 5.25 -3.03 4.82
CA GLY A 247 4.00 -3.34 5.52
C GLY A 247 4.13 -4.32 6.70
N PHE A 248 5.18 -5.17 6.72
CA PHE A 248 5.45 -6.12 7.80
C PHE A 248 6.42 -5.62 8.87
N GLU A 249 7.02 -4.44 8.69
CA GLU A 249 7.97 -3.92 9.66
C GLU A 249 7.24 -3.22 10.82
N PRO A 250 7.47 -3.61 12.08
CA PRO A 250 6.60 -3.22 13.19
C PRO A 250 6.86 -1.83 13.76
N GLU A 251 7.99 -1.18 13.46
CA GLU A 251 8.47 -0.03 14.21
C GLU A 251 8.02 1.33 13.66
N HIS A 252 8.12 1.53 12.35
CA HIS A 252 7.83 2.83 11.73
C HIS A 252 6.65 2.76 10.74
N PRO A 253 6.09 3.93 10.39
CA PRO A 253 5.11 4.03 9.31
C PRO A 253 5.67 3.44 8.01
N THR A 254 4.79 2.84 7.20
CA THR A 254 5.18 2.31 5.90
C THR A 254 5.64 3.43 4.96
N THR A 255 6.26 3.07 3.84
CA THR A 255 6.73 4.00 2.81
C THR A 255 5.77 5.15 2.59
N GLY A 256 6.30 6.38 2.53
CA GLY A 256 5.52 7.58 2.27
C GLY A 256 6.40 8.82 2.31
N PHE A 257 6.29 9.67 1.30
CA PHE A 257 7.15 10.85 1.14
C PHE A 257 6.34 12.11 0.86
N ALA A 258 6.80 13.23 1.42
CA ALA A 258 6.37 14.57 1.02
C ALA A 258 7.48 15.22 0.18
N ILE A 259 7.19 15.45 -1.10
CA ILE A 259 8.09 16.15 -2.02
C ILE A 259 7.68 17.62 -2.06
N ALA A 260 8.57 18.49 -1.60
CA ALA A 260 8.39 19.94 -1.71
C ALA A 260 8.72 20.39 -3.14
N LEU A 261 7.80 21.10 -3.79
CA LEU A 261 7.98 21.69 -5.11
C LEU A 261 7.37 23.08 -5.15
N HIS A 262 8.17 24.11 -5.43
CA HIS A 262 7.74 25.51 -5.49
C HIS A 262 6.92 25.97 -4.26
N GLY A 263 7.23 25.46 -3.08
CA GLY A 263 6.52 25.81 -1.86
C GLY A 263 5.15 25.13 -1.70
N ALA A 264 4.88 24.05 -2.43
CA ALA A 264 3.73 23.17 -2.26
C ALA A 264 4.19 21.73 -1.93
N TRP A 265 3.36 20.97 -1.22
CA TRP A 265 3.60 19.55 -0.97
C TRP A 265 2.92 18.66 -2.02
N ALA A 266 3.70 17.74 -2.59
CA ALA A 266 3.22 16.56 -3.29
C ALA A 266 3.47 15.33 -2.41
N LEU A 267 2.39 14.66 -1.97
CA LEU A 267 2.49 13.40 -1.26
C LEU A 267 2.62 12.26 -2.25
N VAL A 268 3.50 11.31 -1.94
CA VAL A 268 3.74 10.10 -2.71
C VAL A 268 3.63 8.91 -1.76
N ASP A 269 2.75 7.98 -2.09
CA ASP A 269 2.58 6.67 -1.43
C ASP A 269 2.34 6.75 0.07
N THR A 270 1.63 7.76 0.59
CA THR A 270 1.57 7.90 2.05
C THR A 270 0.56 6.95 2.67
N PRO A 271 0.86 6.34 3.83
CA PRO A 271 0.00 5.32 4.40
C PRO A 271 -1.24 5.88 5.08
N ILE A 272 -2.11 4.98 5.55
CA ILE A 272 -3.31 5.35 6.29
C ILE A 272 -2.93 6.22 7.49
N GLY A 273 -3.62 7.35 7.65
CA GLY A 273 -3.29 8.37 8.63
C GLY A 273 -2.27 9.41 8.16
N ALA A 274 -2.09 9.58 6.85
CA ALA A 274 -1.20 10.59 6.26
C ALA A 274 -1.37 12.01 6.86
N PRO A 275 -2.58 12.54 7.11
CA PRO A 275 -2.74 13.86 7.73
C PRO A 275 -2.10 13.98 9.13
N GLU A 276 -2.25 12.95 9.96
CA GLU A 276 -1.61 12.89 11.28
C GLU A 276 -0.08 12.76 11.12
N LEU A 277 0.41 11.95 10.19
CA LEU A 277 1.85 11.85 9.91
C LEU A 277 2.44 13.19 9.53
N LEU A 278 1.79 13.94 8.64
CA LEU A 278 2.20 15.29 8.27
C LEU A 278 2.27 16.21 9.49
N ALA A 279 1.23 16.22 10.31
CA ALA A 279 1.19 17.01 11.53
C ALA A 279 2.36 16.66 12.47
N ARG A 280 2.72 15.37 12.59
CA ARG A 280 3.89 14.95 13.38
C ARG A 280 5.22 15.38 12.79
N HIS A 281 5.29 15.62 11.49
CA HIS A 281 6.46 16.20 10.82
C HIS A 281 6.44 17.75 10.77
N GLY A 282 5.48 18.38 11.45
CA GLY A 282 5.28 19.83 11.47
C GLY A 282 4.69 20.39 10.19
N MET A 283 4.17 19.54 9.30
CA MET A 283 3.58 19.95 8.02
C MET A 283 2.05 20.09 8.17
N ASP A 284 1.49 21.14 7.59
CA ASP A 284 0.04 21.34 7.57
C ASP A 284 -0.56 20.54 6.39
N PRO A 285 -1.50 19.60 6.63
CA PRO A 285 -2.18 18.90 5.54
C PRO A 285 -2.91 19.83 4.55
N ALA A 286 -3.26 21.06 4.95
CA ALA A 286 -3.84 22.06 4.06
C ALA A 286 -2.83 22.61 3.01
N GLU A 287 -1.52 22.43 3.20
CA GLU A 287 -0.48 22.81 2.23
C GLU A 287 -0.21 21.71 1.17
N VAL A 288 -0.95 20.61 1.21
CA VAL A 288 -0.88 19.54 0.19
C VAL A 288 -1.68 19.94 -1.04
N HIS A 289 -1.04 19.83 -2.21
CA HIS A 289 -1.65 20.16 -3.49
C HIS A 289 -1.71 18.97 -4.45
N VAL A 290 -0.88 17.96 -4.23
CA VAL A 290 -0.85 16.74 -5.05
C VAL A 290 -0.80 15.54 -4.11
N ILE A 291 -1.63 14.54 -4.40
CA ILE A 291 -1.53 13.19 -3.84
C ILE A 291 -1.28 12.25 -5.02
N MET A 292 -0.21 11.47 -4.92
CA MET A 292 0.22 10.54 -5.95
C MET A 292 0.37 9.15 -5.36
N GLU A 293 -0.23 8.17 -6.03
CA GLU A 293 -0.15 6.76 -5.63
C GLU A 293 0.54 5.97 -6.74
N THR A 294 1.63 5.29 -6.42
CA THR A 294 2.38 4.47 -7.36
C THR A 294 1.67 3.17 -7.67
N HIS A 295 1.03 2.56 -6.66
CA HIS A 295 0.29 1.32 -6.80
C HIS A 295 -0.82 1.14 -5.75
N GLY A 296 -1.52 0.01 -5.86
CA GLY A 296 -2.78 -0.24 -5.17
C GLY A 296 -2.71 -0.89 -3.80
N HIS A 297 -1.53 -1.14 -3.21
CA HIS A 297 -1.44 -1.78 -1.90
C HIS A 297 -1.80 -0.82 -0.76
N GLU A 298 -2.29 -1.38 0.35
CA GLU A 298 -2.75 -0.61 1.51
C GLU A 298 -1.65 0.26 2.15
N ASP A 299 -0.39 -0.17 2.09
CA ASP A 299 0.74 0.56 2.66
C ASP A 299 1.23 1.75 1.83
N HIS A 300 0.72 1.90 0.59
CA HIS A 300 1.01 3.04 -0.29
C HIS A 300 -0.24 3.90 -0.54
N MET A 301 -1.44 3.33 -0.66
CA MET A 301 -2.67 4.04 -1.08
C MET A 301 -3.46 4.74 0.05
N GLY A 302 -2.84 5.00 1.20
CA GLY A 302 -3.55 5.51 2.37
C GLY A 302 -3.95 6.99 2.27
N SER A 303 -3.16 7.80 1.56
CA SER A 303 -3.34 9.26 1.45
C SER A 303 -4.70 9.63 0.89
N ALA A 304 -5.03 9.09 -0.29
CA ALA A 304 -6.22 9.50 -1.02
C ALA A 304 -7.50 9.26 -0.20
N LEU A 305 -7.57 8.12 0.49
CA LEU A 305 -8.67 7.77 1.37
C LEU A 305 -8.73 8.72 2.58
N ALA A 306 -7.62 8.89 3.31
CA ALA A 306 -7.59 9.72 4.51
C ALA A 306 -7.97 11.18 4.21
N PHE A 307 -7.38 11.78 3.16
CA PHE A 307 -7.65 13.17 2.78
C PHE A 307 -9.10 13.40 2.35
N LEU A 308 -9.69 12.45 1.62
CA LEU A 308 -11.09 12.55 1.19
C LEU A 308 -12.03 12.37 2.37
N LEU A 309 -11.83 11.33 3.19
CA LEU A 309 -12.75 10.94 4.26
C LEU A 309 -12.69 11.88 5.47
N GLU A 310 -11.55 12.54 5.71
CA GLU A 310 -11.40 13.56 6.75
C GLU A 310 -11.74 14.98 6.24
N GLY A 311 -12.10 15.14 4.96
CA GLY A 311 -12.55 16.40 4.38
C GLY A 311 -11.44 17.42 4.10
N TRP A 312 -10.18 16.99 4.01
CA TRP A 312 -9.06 17.87 3.64
C TRP A 312 -9.18 18.38 2.21
N THR A 313 -9.78 17.59 1.32
CA THR A 313 -10.12 17.98 -0.06
C THR A 313 -11.08 19.19 -0.13
N ALA A 314 -11.86 19.44 0.92
CA ALA A 314 -12.74 20.61 1.03
C ALA A 314 -11.96 21.89 1.42
N LYS A 315 -10.78 21.77 2.02
CA LYS A 315 -9.94 22.90 2.45
C LYS A 315 -9.00 23.39 1.35
N THR A 316 -8.43 22.46 0.58
CA THR A 316 -7.45 22.77 -0.47
C THR A 316 -7.83 22.08 -1.77
N ALA A 317 -7.57 22.72 -2.91
CA ALA A 317 -7.75 22.09 -4.22
C ALA A 317 -6.59 21.12 -4.47
N ILE A 318 -6.82 19.83 -4.16
CA ILE A 318 -5.81 18.78 -4.30
C ILE A 318 -6.02 18.04 -5.62
N ALA A 319 -4.93 17.81 -6.35
CA ALA A 319 -4.89 16.93 -7.50
C ALA A 319 -4.60 15.49 -7.05
N TYR A 320 -5.38 14.53 -7.54
CA TYR A 320 -5.10 13.10 -7.38
C TYR A 320 -4.41 12.58 -8.64
N VAL A 321 -3.26 11.92 -8.49
CA VAL A 321 -2.42 11.44 -9.59
C VAL A 321 -2.17 9.96 -9.44
N ALA A 322 -2.60 9.17 -10.42
CA ALA A 322 -2.43 7.72 -10.42
C ALA A 322 -2.44 7.19 -11.86
N SER A 323 -1.92 5.99 -12.11
CA SER A 323 -2.19 5.32 -13.38
C SER A 323 -3.66 4.90 -13.50
N GLU A 324 -4.14 4.56 -14.70
CA GLU A 324 -5.51 4.05 -14.87
C GLU A 324 -5.81 2.85 -13.95
N PRO A 325 -4.99 1.79 -13.89
CA PRO A 325 -5.21 0.68 -12.94
C PRO A 325 -5.30 1.12 -11.49
N VAL A 326 -4.40 2.00 -11.04
CA VAL A 326 -4.32 2.43 -9.64
C VAL A 326 -5.50 3.32 -9.27
N TYR A 327 -5.94 4.19 -10.18
CA TYR A 327 -7.18 4.94 -10.06
C TYR A 327 -8.39 4.00 -9.89
N ARG A 328 -8.49 2.94 -10.70
CA ARG A 328 -9.61 1.98 -10.63
C ARG A 328 -9.62 1.19 -9.32
N VAL A 329 -8.45 0.78 -8.83
CA VAL A 329 -8.33 0.16 -7.50
C VAL A 329 -8.80 1.11 -6.40
N CYS A 330 -8.40 2.38 -6.45
CA CYS A 330 -8.86 3.39 -5.50
C CYS A 330 -10.40 3.57 -5.54
N VAL A 331 -10.99 3.62 -6.74
CA VAL A 331 -12.46 3.68 -6.92
C VAL A 331 -13.14 2.45 -6.32
N ALA A 332 -12.67 1.24 -6.62
CA ALA A 332 -13.24 0.01 -6.09
C ALA A 332 -13.11 -0.08 -4.57
N ARG A 333 -11.98 0.37 -3.99
CA ARG A 333 -11.79 0.49 -2.55
C ARG A 333 -12.76 1.46 -1.92
N LEU A 334 -12.90 2.67 -2.47
CA LEU A 334 -13.88 3.65 -1.99
C LEU A 334 -15.30 3.12 -2.05
N ALA A 335 -15.67 2.47 -3.16
CA ALA A 335 -16.96 1.83 -3.33
C ALA A 335 -17.21 0.77 -2.24
N ALA A 336 -16.24 -0.14 -2.04
CA ALA A 336 -16.33 -1.18 -1.04
C ALA A 336 -16.26 -0.66 0.40
N LEU A 337 -15.61 0.47 0.68
CA LEU A 337 -15.52 1.05 2.03
C LEU A 337 -16.77 1.86 2.40
N LEU A 338 -17.36 2.57 1.43
CA LEU A 338 -18.48 3.49 1.63
C LEU A 338 -19.84 2.91 1.23
N ASP A 339 -19.89 1.66 0.79
CA ASP A 339 -21.10 1.01 0.28
C ASP A 339 -21.72 1.77 -0.91
N LEU A 340 -20.84 2.19 -1.83
CA LEU A 340 -21.21 2.89 -3.05
C LEU A 340 -21.06 1.97 -4.26
N THR A 341 -21.71 2.32 -5.36
CA THR A 341 -21.32 1.78 -6.67
C THR A 341 -19.99 2.39 -7.11
N GLU A 342 -19.24 1.69 -7.95
CA GLU A 342 -17.98 2.24 -8.50
C GLU A 342 -18.20 3.55 -9.26
N ALA A 343 -19.33 3.71 -9.95
CA ALA A 343 -19.68 4.97 -10.61
C ALA A 343 -19.84 6.12 -9.60
N ALA A 344 -20.57 5.89 -8.49
CA ALA A 344 -20.73 6.89 -7.44
C ALA A 344 -19.40 7.20 -6.71
N ALA A 345 -18.54 6.20 -6.51
CA ALA A 345 -17.22 6.39 -5.94
C ALA A 345 -16.29 7.18 -6.88
N ALA A 346 -16.32 6.91 -8.18
CA ALA A 346 -15.59 7.68 -9.20
C ALA A 346 -16.06 9.15 -9.24
N ASP A 347 -17.39 9.37 -9.22
CA ASP A 347 -17.98 10.71 -9.18
C ASP A 347 -17.60 11.47 -7.90
N LEU A 348 -17.58 10.77 -6.76
CA LEU A 348 -17.10 11.32 -5.49
C LEU A 348 -15.64 11.74 -5.61
N LEU A 349 -14.75 10.85 -6.08
CA LEU A 349 -13.33 11.18 -6.24
C LEU A 349 -13.13 12.39 -7.16
N ALA A 350 -13.78 12.40 -8.33
CA ALA A 350 -13.67 13.48 -9.30
C ALA A 350 -14.21 14.83 -8.77
N ARG A 351 -15.25 14.80 -7.94
CA ARG A 351 -15.84 16.01 -7.33
C ARG A 351 -14.99 16.55 -6.20
N GLU A 352 -14.50 15.69 -5.30
CA GLU A 352 -13.79 16.13 -4.10
C GLU A 352 -12.34 16.53 -4.41
N PHE A 353 -11.65 15.83 -5.31
CA PHE A 353 -10.31 16.22 -5.77
C PHE A 353 -10.38 17.36 -6.79
N ARG A 354 -10.67 18.57 -6.29
CA ARG A 354 -10.89 19.79 -7.08
C ARG A 354 -9.66 20.26 -7.87
N GLY A 355 -8.46 19.78 -7.55
CA GLY A 355 -7.25 19.97 -8.38
C GLY A 355 -7.20 19.04 -9.60
N GLY A 356 -8.19 18.16 -9.74
CA GLY A 356 -8.35 17.22 -10.85
C GLY A 356 -7.88 15.81 -10.51
N VAL A 357 -8.46 14.83 -11.21
CA VAL A 357 -8.03 13.44 -11.22
C VAL A 357 -7.21 13.20 -12.50
N HIS A 358 -5.91 12.97 -12.33
CA HIS A 358 -4.94 12.85 -13.42
C HIS A 358 -4.50 11.41 -13.58
N ARG A 359 -4.97 10.78 -14.67
CA ARG A 359 -4.68 9.39 -15.02
C ARG A 359 -3.40 9.34 -15.85
N VAL A 360 -2.26 9.20 -15.18
CA VAL A 360 -0.93 9.29 -15.79
C VAL A 360 -0.54 8.03 -16.56
N ARG A 361 0.30 8.20 -17.58
CA ARG A 361 0.75 7.13 -18.47
C ARG A 361 2.26 7.18 -18.61
N PRO A 362 2.95 6.02 -18.53
CA PRO A 362 4.36 5.93 -18.87
C PRO A 362 4.69 6.47 -20.26
N GLY A 363 5.85 7.11 -20.39
CA GLY A 363 6.31 7.76 -21.62
C GLY A 363 5.67 9.12 -21.94
N VAL A 364 4.68 9.57 -21.16
CA VAL A 364 4.10 10.91 -21.26
C VAL A 364 4.69 11.81 -20.17
N THR A 365 5.00 13.06 -20.53
CA THR A 365 5.46 14.07 -19.56
C THR A 365 4.28 14.89 -19.04
N TYR A 366 4.20 15.03 -17.72
CA TYR A 366 3.19 15.81 -17.03
C TYR A 366 3.83 16.97 -16.27
N GLU A 367 3.04 17.99 -15.92
CA GLU A 367 3.51 19.10 -15.10
C GLU A 367 2.63 19.25 -13.86
N PHE A 368 3.24 19.09 -12.68
CA PHE A 368 2.58 19.27 -11.39
C PHE A 368 3.49 20.09 -10.48
N CYS A 369 2.92 21.04 -9.72
CA CYS A 369 3.67 21.96 -8.86
C CYS A 369 4.83 22.67 -9.58
N GLY A 370 4.70 22.94 -10.89
CA GLY A 370 5.74 23.57 -11.72
C GLY A 370 6.98 22.71 -12.00
N ALA A 371 6.95 21.42 -11.69
CA ALA A 371 7.97 20.44 -12.06
C ALA A 371 7.45 19.48 -13.13
N ARG A 372 8.36 18.91 -13.91
CA ARG A 372 8.05 17.93 -14.97
C ARG A 372 8.19 16.51 -14.44
N TRP A 373 7.16 15.71 -14.65
CA TRP A 373 7.04 14.34 -14.15
C TRP A 373 6.99 13.37 -15.33
N GLN A 374 7.78 12.31 -15.23
CA GLN A 374 7.81 11.20 -16.18
C GLN A 374 7.68 9.90 -15.41
N PHE A 375 6.84 9.00 -15.90
CA PHE A 375 6.52 7.73 -15.24
C PHE A 375 7.03 6.55 -16.06
N ALA A 376 7.34 5.45 -15.38
CA ALA A 376 7.63 4.16 -15.99
C ALA A 376 6.94 3.05 -15.19
N TRP A 377 6.54 1.98 -15.89
CA TRP A 377 6.03 0.79 -15.21
C TRP A 377 7.17 0.06 -14.53
N THR A 378 7.03 -0.24 -13.25
CA THR A 378 7.97 -1.10 -12.54
C THR A 378 7.50 -2.55 -12.54
N VAL A 379 8.37 -3.48 -12.18
CA VAL A 379 8.07 -4.91 -12.23
C VAL A 379 7.55 -5.36 -10.86
N HIS A 380 6.24 -5.45 -10.69
CA HIS A 380 5.63 -5.78 -9.40
C HIS A 380 4.34 -6.61 -9.60
N PRO A 381 3.82 -7.37 -8.60
CA PRO A 381 2.63 -8.22 -8.75
C PRO A 381 1.36 -7.47 -9.14
N VAL A 382 1.26 -6.20 -8.75
CA VAL A 382 0.19 -5.28 -9.14
C VAL A 382 0.77 -4.13 -9.98
N PRO A 383 -0.04 -3.48 -10.84
CA PRO A 383 0.45 -2.36 -11.66
C PRO A 383 1.05 -1.25 -10.80
N THR A 384 2.34 -0.98 -11.02
CA THR A 384 3.14 -0.09 -10.18
C THR A 384 3.97 0.88 -11.01
N LEU A 385 4.09 2.13 -10.55
CA LEU A 385 4.81 3.20 -11.24
C LEU A 385 6.03 3.67 -10.45
N GLY A 386 7.18 3.70 -11.11
CA GLY A 386 8.28 4.59 -10.73
C GLY A 386 8.14 5.94 -11.43
N PHE A 387 8.84 6.95 -10.94
CA PHE A 387 8.87 8.26 -11.60
C PHE A 387 10.21 8.98 -11.51
N ARG A 388 10.38 9.93 -12.43
CA ARG A 388 11.43 10.94 -12.42
C ARG A 388 10.78 12.31 -12.46
N VAL A 389 11.12 13.16 -11.50
CA VAL A 389 10.68 14.55 -11.44
C VAL A 389 11.86 15.49 -11.68
N THR A 390 11.65 16.51 -12.51
CA THR A 390 12.67 17.49 -12.86
C THR A 390 12.20 18.92 -12.64
N LEU A 391 13.10 19.74 -12.11
CA LEU A 391 12.88 21.16 -11.89
C LEU A 391 14.04 21.99 -12.44
N LEU A 392 13.72 22.98 -13.28
CA LEU A 392 14.68 23.95 -13.77
C LEU A 392 14.75 25.13 -12.79
N HIS A 393 15.93 25.35 -12.21
CA HIS A 393 16.16 26.46 -11.29
C HIS A 393 17.47 27.18 -11.65
N ARG A 394 17.38 28.49 -11.92
CA ARG A 394 18.54 29.35 -12.27
C ARG A 394 19.43 28.77 -13.37
N GLY A 395 18.82 28.20 -14.41
CA GLY A 395 19.53 27.60 -15.55
C GLY A 395 20.12 26.21 -15.31
N ARG A 396 19.95 25.63 -14.11
CA ARG A 396 20.35 24.26 -13.78
C ARG A 396 19.12 23.37 -13.60
N THR A 397 19.14 22.18 -14.19
CA THR A 397 18.13 21.14 -13.96
C THR A 397 18.51 20.33 -12.72
N TYR A 398 17.54 20.12 -11.85
CA TYR A 398 17.61 19.21 -10.72
C TYR A 398 16.63 18.07 -10.98
N ALA A 399 17.06 16.83 -10.74
CA ALA A 399 16.24 15.66 -10.93
C ALA A 399 16.19 14.81 -9.66
N LEU A 400 15.04 14.22 -9.39
CA LEU A 400 14.80 13.20 -8.38
C LEU A 400 14.18 12.00 -9.08
N ALA A 401 14.73 10.81 -8.85
CA ALA A 401 14.11 9.55 -9.26
C ALA A 401 13.55 8.82 -8.04
N TYR A 402 12.43 8.14 -8.23
CA TYR A 402 11.76 7.30 -7.24
C TYR A 402 11.45 5.96 -7.89
N SER A 403 12.06 4.89 -7.36
CA SER A 403 11.91 3.55 -7.95
C SER A 403 10.51 2.98 -7.74
N SER A 404 9.84 3.33 -6.63
CA SER A 404 8.69 2.58 -6.10
C SER A 404 9.05 1.11 -5.81
N ASP A 405 8.06 0.33 -5.39
CA ASP A 405 8.09 -1.13 -5.32
C ASP A 405 8.34 -1.76 -6.70
N THR A 406 9.31 -2.67 -6.75
CA THR A 406 9.77 -3.36 -7.94
C THR A 406 10.62 -4.58 -7.60
N ALA A 407 10.56 -5.61 -8.43
CA ALA A 407 11.36 -6.81 -8.29
C ALA A 407 12.81 -6.54 -8.69
N GLY A 408 13.73 -7.19 -7.96
CA GLY A 408 15.15 -7.23 -8.32
C GLY A 408 15.40 -8.02 -9.61
N ARG A 409 16.62 -7.91 -10.13
CA ARG A 409 17.07 -8.63 -11.32
C ARG A 409 17.35 -10.09 -11.03
N HIS A 410 18.01 -10.35 -9.91
CA HIS A 410 18.49 -11.67 -9.53
C HIS A 410 17.51 -12.44 -8.64
N GLY A 411 17.78 -13.73 -8.47
CA GLY A 411 16.96 -14.63 -7.67
C GLY A 411 15.90 -15.36 -8.51
N PRO A 412 15.19 -16.31 -7.89
CA PRO A 412 14.33 -17.23 -8.64
C PRO A 412 13.03 -16.54 -9.11
N LEU A 413 12.64 -15.39 -8.57
CA LEU A 413 11.53 -14.58 -9.11
C LEU A 413 11.97 -13.23 -9.70
N GLY A 414 13.29 -12.99 -9.82
CA GLY A 414 13.82 -11.76 -10.39
C GLY A 414 13.63 -11.65 -11.91
N THR A 415 13.88 -10.46 -12.45
CA THR A 415 13.60 -10.14 -13.87
C THR A 415 14.45 -10.95 -14.86
N ASP A 416 15.65 -11.43 -14.49
CA ASP A 416 16.44 -12.34 -15.35
C ASP A 416 15.71 -13.68 -15.54
N ALA A 417 15.12 -14.22 -14.46
CA ALA A 417 14.35 -15.47 -14.52
C ALA A 417 13.03 -15.27 -15.27
N MET A 418 12.37 -14.11 -15.09
CA MET A 418 11.20 -13.73 -15.88
C MET A 418 11.53 -13.67 -17.37
N ALA A 419 12.65 -13.05 -17.75
CA ALA A 419 13.09 -12.93 -19.13
C ALA A 419 13.38 -14.30 -19.74
N ALA A 420 14.11 -15.15 -19.02
CA ALA A 420 14.40 -16.52 -19.45
C ALA A 420 13.12 -17.36 -19.69
N ALA A 421 12.07 -17.09 -18.91
CA ALA A 421 10.76 -17.73 -19.04
C ALA A 421 9.80 -17.04 -20.03
N GLY A 422 10.18 -15.89 -20.62
CA GLY A 422 9.37 -15.14 -21.57
C GLY A 422 8.28 -14.24 -20.95
N PHE A 423 8.39 -13.92 -19.66
CA PHE A 423 7.47 -13.05 -18.92
C PHE A 423 7.91 -11.59 -18.84
N PHE A 424 9.17 -11.31 -19.18
CA PHE A 424 9.73 -9.97 -19.15
C PHE A 424 10.56 -9.73 -20.40
N ASP A 425 10.34 -8.61 -21.07
CA ASP A 425 11.20 -8.14 -22.15
C ASP A 425 12.24 -7.20 -21.54
N PRO A 426 13.55 -7.47 -21.65
CA PRO A 426 14.58 -6.58 -21.11
C PRO A 426 14.53 -5.14 -21.65
N ARG A 427 13.84 -4.89 -22.77
CA ARG A 427 13.59 -3.53 -23.28
C ARG A 427 12.56 -2.75 -22.48
N ASP A 428 11.76 -3.45 -21.68
CA ASP A 428 10.77 -2.87 -20.76
C ASP A 428 11.38 -2.61 -19.37
N ASP A 429 12.71 -2.76 -19.20
CA ASP A 429 13.40 -2.37 -17.97
C ASP A 429 13.15 -0.89 -17.66
N PRO A 430 12.52 -0.58 -16.50
CA PRO A 430 12.20 0.80 -16.17
C PRO A 430 13.44 1.64 -15.86
N PHE A 431 14.51 1.03 -15.33
CA PHE A 431 15.58 1.78 -14.69
C PHE A 431 16.38 2.67 -15.63
N PRO A 432 16.74 2.26 -16.86
CA PRO A 432 17.39 3.15 -17.82
C PRO A 432 16.57 4.42 -18.14
N SER A 433 15.24 4.35 -18.00
CA SER A 433 14.35 5.49 -18.25
C SER A 433 14.15 6.38 -17.01
N LEU A 434 14.15 5.77 -15.82
CA LEU A 434 13.93 6.41 -14.52
C LEU A 434 15.19 7.00 -13.89
N VAL A 435 16.32 6.30 -13.96
CA VAL A 435 17.60 6.69 -13.37
C VAL A 435 18.62 6.88 -14.48
N ARG A 436 19.07 8.12 -14.68
CA ARG A 436 19.94 8.49 -15.79
C ARG A 436 21.35 8.87 -15.37
N GLY A 437 21.59 8.95 -14.06
CA GLY A 437 22.85 9.37 -13.45
C GLY A 437 23.02 10.88 -13.32
N ASP A 438 22.07 11.68 -13.79
CA ASP A 438 22.05 13.14 -13.60
C ASP A 438 21.18 13.58 -12.41
N GLU A 439 20.65 12.62 -11.65
CA GLU A 439 19.83 12.85 -10.49
C GLU A 439 20.61 13.50 -9.34
N ALA A 440 20.00 14.50 -8.71
CA ALA A 440 20.50 15.07 -7.47
C ALA A 440 20.21 14.15 -6.26
N LEU A 441 19.23 13.25 -6.40
CA LEU A 441 18.88 12.23 -5.43
C LEU A 441 18.09 11.11 -6.14
N VAL A 442 18.36 9.87 -5.77
CA VAL A 442 17.56 8.70 -6.11
C VAL A 442 16.99 8.12 -4.82
N LEU A 443 15.66 7.97 -4.77
CA LEU A 443 14.96 7.19 -3.75
C LEU A 443 14.79 5.78 -4.28
N TRP A 444 15.53 4.85 -3.70
CA TRP A 444 15.64 3.48 -4.21
C TRP A 444 15.09 2.49 -3.20
N GLU A 445 14.20 1.64 -3.64
CA GLU A 445 13.64 0.58 -2.81
C GLU A 445 14.70 -0.47 -2.42
N ALA A 446 14.66 -0.92 -1.17
CA ALA A 446 15.49 -1.99 -0.65
C ALA A 446 14.71 -2.97 0.23
N GLY A 447 13.40 -3.12 -0.04
CA GLY A 447 12.52 -4.01 0.74
C GLY A 447 12.86 -5.49 0.61
N GLY A 448 13.59 -5.86 -0.44
CA GLY A 448 13.99 -7.23 -0.70
C GLY A 448 15.18 -7.67 0.14
N THR A 449 15.08 -8.87 0.70
CA THR A 449 16.26 -9.65 1.12
C THR A 449 16.74 -10.53 -0.03
N HIS A 450 17.91 -11.18 0.09
CA HIS A 450 18.39 -12.08 -0.96
C HIS A 450 17.37 -13.20 -1.25
N GLY A 451 16.75 -13.16 -2.44
CA GLY A 451 15.72 -14.11 -2.85
C GLY A 451 14.29 -13.70 -2.49
N ASP A 452 14.08 -12.48 -1.99
CA ASP A 452 12.75 -11.85 -1.99
C ASP A 452 12.25 -11.76 -3.44
N PRO A 453 11.05 -12.27 -3.71
CA PRO A 453 10.58 -12.35 -5.06
C PRO A 453 10.07 -11.06 -5.68
N ILE A 454 9.66 -10.07 -4.88
CA ILE A 454 8.83 -8.95 -5.35
C ILE A 454 9.42 -7.57 -5.07
N HIS A 455 10.53 -7.52 -4.33
CA HIS A 455 11.24 -6.31 -3.92
C HIS A 455 12.73 -6.35 -4.28
N VAL A 456 13.36 -5.19 -4.47
CA VAL A 456 14.80 -5.07 -4.82
C VAL A 456 15.70 -5.24 -3.59
N ASP A 457 16.85 -5.89 -3.79
CA ASP A 457 17.96 -5.96 -2.82
C ASP A 457 18.96 -4.81 -3.06
N VAL A 458 19.54 -4.27 -1.98
CA VAL A 458 20.50 -3.16 -2.02
C VAL A 458 21.63 -3.34 -3.05
N ARG A 459 22.11 -4.57 -3.28
CA ARG A 459 23.16 -4.89 -4.27
C ARG A 459 22.80 -4.51 -5.70
N GLU A 460 21.52 -4.55 -6.03
CA GLU A 460 21.01 -4.24 -7.37
C GLU A 460 21.31 -2.79 -7.75
N TRP A 461 21.35 -1.88 -6.77
CA TRP A 461 21.79 -0.51 -6.99
C TRP A 461 23.24 -0.44 -7.48
N GLU A 462 24.17 -1.16 -6.84
CA GLU A 462 25.59 -1.17 -7.23
C GLU A 462 25.79 -1.79 -8.62
N LEU A 463 25.00 -2.82 -8.94
CA LEU A 463 25.00 -3.45 -10.26
C LEU A 463 24.48 -2.50 -11.33
N LEU A 464 23.39 -1.79 -11.06
CA LEU A 464 22.87 -0.75 -11.96
C LEU A 464 23.91 0.36 -12.17
N CYS A 465 24.52 0.85 -11.10
CA CYS A 465 25.60 1.82 -11.14
C CYS A 465 26.76 1.38 -12.03
N THR A 466 27.20 0.14 -11.84
CA THR A 466 28.32 -0.43 -12.62
C THR A 466 27.94 -0.62 -14.08
N ALA A 467 26.74 -1.14 -14.37
CA ALA A 467 26.29 -1.45 -15.72
C ALA A 467 26.06 -0.20 -16.57
N HIS A 468 25.57 0.89 -15.96
CA HIS A 468 25.17 2.11 -16.66
C HIS A 468 26.07 3.32 -16.39
N GLY A 469 27.12 3.16 -15.56
CA GLY A 469 28.00 4.27 -15.17
C GLY A 469 27.25 5.36 -14.39
N ILE A 470 26.29 4.97 -13.55
CA ILE A 470 25.50 5.90 -12.73
C ILE A 470 26.30 6.24 -11.47
N ASP A 471 26.52 7.53 -11.24
CA ASP A 471 27.10 8.10 -10.02
C ASP A 471 26.15 9.17 -9.47
N ALA A 472 25.08 8.71 -8.82
CA ALA A 472 24.05 9.57 -8.25
C ALA A 472 23.91 9.32 -6.74
N PRO A 473 23.64 10.35 -5.92
CA PRO A 473 23.31 10.15 -4.51
C PRO A 473 22.06 9.30 -4.36
N VAL A 474 22.12 8.27 -3.51
CA VAL A 474 20.99 7.36 -3.25
C VAL A 474 20.58 7.42 -1.78
N ALA A 475 19.28 7.34 -1.53
CA ALA A 475 18.73 7.00 -0.24
C ALA A 475 17.80 5.79 -0.40
N PHE A 476 18.08 4.74 0.36
CA PHE A 476 17.29 3.52 0.34
C PHE A 476 16.01 3.68 1.16
N MET A 477 14.95 3.01 0.74
CA MET A 477 13.62 3.05 1.37
C MET A 477 12.95 1.69 1.36
N HIS A 478 11.75 1.62 1.95
CA HIS A 478 10.90 0.44 2.02
C HIS A 478 11.55 -0.75 2.75
N THR A 479 12.43 -0.49 3.71
CA THR A 479 13.12 -1.52 4.51
C THR A 479 13.50 -1.00 5.88
N ARG A 480 13.55 -1.86 6.90
CA ARG A 480 13.94 -1.48 8.27
C ARG A 480 15.45 -1.39 8.50
N SER A 481 16.26 -2.07 7.70
CA SER A 481 17.71 -2.01 7.86
C SER A 481 18.41 -2.39 6.58
N LEU A 482 19.55 -1.75 6.32
CA LEU A 482 20.47 -2.20 5.31
C LEU A 482 21.42 -3.25 5.90
N PRO A 483 21.91 -4.22 5.11
CA PRO A 483 22.97 -5.12 5.54
C PRO A 483 24.21 -4.34 6.03
N PRO A 484 24.99 -4.88 6.98
CA PRO A 484 26.14 -4.17 7.58
C PRO A 484 27.15 -3.63 6.56
N GLU A 485 27.38 -4.33 5.46
CA GLU A 485 28.25 -3.92 4.36
C GLU A 485 27.77 -2.65 3.63
N TYR A 486 26.47 -2.31 3.76
CA TYR A 486 25.81 -1.17 3.12
C TYR A 486 25.53 0.00 4.07
N HIS A 487 26.06 -0.01 5.30
CA HIS A 487 25.82 1.04 6.30
C HIS A 487 26.29 2.44 5.88
N ALA A 488 27.15 2.54 4.86
CA ALA A 488 27.63 3.81 4.33
C ALA A 488 26.55 4.53 3.49
N TYR A 489 25.57 3.80 2.97
CA TYR A 489 24.45 4.40 2.24
C TYR A 489 23.44 5.03 3.19
N VAL A 490 22.73 6.04 2.66
CA VAL A 490 21.64 6.66 3.39
C VAL A 490 20.44 5.72 3.39
N LEU A 491 19.85 5.53 4.55
CA LEU A 491 18.58 4.84 4.73
C LEU A 491 17.54 5.86 5.16
N ALA A 492 16.54 6.08 4.31
CA ALA A 492 15.42 6.95 4.62
C ALA A 492 14.69 6.41 5.85
N ARG A 493 14.41 7.32 6.79
CA ARG A 493 13.66 7.05 8.02
C ARG A 493 12.77 8.24 8.31
N PRO A 494 11.67 8.07 9.06
CA PRO A 494 10.83 9.20 9.41
C PRO A 494 11.65 10.35 10.00
N GLY A 495 11.49 11.56 9.44
CA GLY A 495 12.21 12.76 9.83
C GLY A 495 13.50 13.03 9.05
N TRP A 496 14.00 12.03 8.31
CA TRP A 496 15.02 12.26 7.28
C TRP A 496 14.46 13.18 6.19
N HIS A 497 15.27 14.14 5.78
CA HIS A 497 14.91 15.06 4.70
C HIS A 497 16.16 15.56 3.97
N VAL A 498 15.96 15.94 2.72
CA VAL A 498 16.98 16.53 1.85
C VAL A 498 16.39 17.73 1.14
N THR A 499 17.07 18.87 1.25
CA THR A 499 16.75 20.08 0.48
C THR A 499 17.67 20.16 -0.73
N LEU A 500 17.09 20.04 -1.92
CA LEU A 500 17.83 20.14 -3.19
C LEU A 500 17.92 21.60 -3.66
N ILE A 501 16.85 22.36 -3.47
CA ILE A 501 16.79 23.81 -3.70
C ILE A 501 16.05 24.45 -2.52
N PRO A 502 16.72 25.29 -1.72
CA PRO A 502 16.09 25.94 -0.59
C PRO A 502 15.11 27.03 -1.06
N ARG A 503 14.11 27.30 -0.22
CA ARG A 503 13.24 28.45 -0.40
C ARG A 503 14.03 29.75 -0.19
N PRO A 504 13.91 30.75 -1.09
CA PRO A 504 14.52 32.05 -0.84
C PRO A 504 13.93 32.65 0.45
N PRO A 505 14.75 33.36 1.26
CA PRO A 505 14.24 34.04 2.44
C PRO A 505 13.11 34.98 2.03
N ARG A 506 11.99 34.98 2.77
CA ARG A 506 10.94 36.00 2.58
C ARG A 506 11.61 37.37 2.75
N ALA A 507 11.48 38.25 1.75
CA ALA A 507 11.92 39.63 1.89
C ALA A 507 11.23 40.20 3.15
N PRO A 508 11.96 40.96 4.00
CA PRO A 508 11.33 41.58 5.15
C PRO A 508 10.16 42.41 4.64
N VAL A 509 8.96 42.10 5.15
CA VAL A 509 7.80 42.94 4.92
C VAL A 509 8.15 44.27 5.56
N HIS A 510 8.61 45.23 4.73
CA HIS A 510 8.68 46.61 5.17
C HIS A 510 7.24 46.97 5.55
N ARG A 511 6.96 46.99 6.86
CA ARG A 511 5.78 47.68 7.37
C ARG A 511 5.92 49.09 6.83
N LEU A 512 5.11 49.43 5.84
CA LEU A 512 4.90 50.83 5.49
C LEU A 512 4.46 51.49 6.79
N ALA A 513 5.32 52.35 7.33
CA ALA A 513 4.98 53.18 8.46
C ALA A 513 3.74 53.98 8.07
N ALA A 514 2.67 53.81 8.83
CA ALA A 514 1.49 54.66 8.77
C ALA A 514 1.81 56.07 9.29
#